data_AF-A0A7W1NWC0-F1
#
_entry.id   AF-A0A7W1NWC0-F1
#
_cell.length_a   1.000
_cell.length_b   1.000
_cell.length_c   1.000
_cell.angle_alpha   90.00
_cell.angle_beta   90.00
_cell.angle_gamma   90.00
#
_symmetry.space_group_name_H-M   'P 1'
#
loop_
_entity.id
_entity.type
_entity.pdbx_description
1 polymer ?
#
loop_
_entity_poly.entity_id
_entity_poly.type
_entity_poly.pdbx_seq_one_letter_code
_entity_poly.pdbx_strand_id
1 'polypeptide(L)'
;MKTTSLGKFRALQQCSRPAGAFAILAADHRGNLRDALQEHTTETVTDAVLTDFKSTLIKILSTSGSAVLLDPEYSVAQLIASNIVSGQCGLLVGIEKTGYSGDPNARENSLLPNWGVSKAKRMGASGIKLLVHYHPDSPTATQIESLV
;
A
#
# COMPACT_ATOMS: atom_id res chain seq x y z
N MET A 1 25.50 5.78 -12.67
CA MET A 1 24.24 6.06 -11.97
C MET A 1 23.08 5.69 -12.88
N LYS A 2 22.09 4.92 -12.42
CA LYS A 2 20.87 4.70 -13.20
C LYS A 2 20.11 6.03 -13.22
N THR A 3 19.93 6.63 -14.40
CA THR A 3 19.15 7.86 -14.57
C THR A 3 17.68 7.57 -14.29
N THR A 4 17.08 8.29 -13.34
CA THR A 4 15.64 8.21 -13.06
C THR A 4 14.86 8.68 -14.28
N SER A 5 13.95 7.85 -14.81
CA SER A 5 13.10 8.26 -15.93
C SER A 5 12.17 9.41 -15.53
N LEU A 6 11.79 10.26 -16.49
CA LEU A 6 10.90 11.41 -16.25
C LEU A 6 9.58 11.01 -15.57
N GLY A 7 9.01 9.85 -15.95
CA GLY A 7 7.79 9.33 -15.33
C GLY A 7 7.98 8.94 -13.86
N LYS A 8 9.12 8.34 -13.49
CA LYS A 8 9.46 8.05 -12.10
C LYS A 8 9.72 9.33 -11.31
N PHE A 9 10.45 10.28 -11.89
CA PHE A 9 10.71 11.56 -11.23
C PHE A 9 9.42 12.34 -10.96
N ARG A 10 8.52 12.44 -11.95
CA ARG A 10 7.20 13.04 -11.78
C ARG A 10 6.38 12.36 -10.68
N ALA A 11 6.39 11.02 -10.62
CA ALA A 11 5.70 10.29 -9.58
C ALA A 11 6.26 10.56 -8.18
N LEU A 12 7.60 10.64 -8.03
CA LEU A 12 8.23 11.01 -6.77
C LEU A 12 7.83 12.43 -6.34
N GLN A 13 7.78 13.38 -7.29
CA GLN A 13 7.33 14.74 -7.02
C GLN A 13 5.87 14.78 -6.53
N GLN A 14 4.97 14.01 -7.15
CA GLN A 14 3.57 13.87 -6.71
C GLN A 14 3.43 13.32 -5.30
N CYS A 15 4.39 12.50 -4.85
CA CYS A 15 4.38 11.93 -3.51
C CYS A 15 5.15 12.75 -2.48
N SER A 16 5.73 13.88 -2.87
CA SER A 16 6.59 14.72 -2.02
C SER A 16 5.96 16.08 -1.74
N ARG A 17 6.33 16.70 -0.62
CA ARG A 17 6.06 18.11 -0.34
C ARG A 17 6.93 19.01 -1.23
N PRO A 18 6.63 20.32 -1.34
CA PRO A 18 7.47 21.25 -2.11
C PRO A 18 8.96 21.25 -1.75
N ALA A 19 9.30 20.97 -0.48
CA ALA A 19 10.68 20.83 -0.01
C ALA A 19 11.33 19.47 -0.32
N GLY A 20 10.65 18.57 -1.05
CA GLY A 20 11.13 17.22 -1.41
C GLY A 20 10.93 16.14 -0.34
N ALA A 21 10.42 16.49 0.84
CA ALA A 21 10.16 15.53 1.91
C ALA A 21 8.91 14.67 1.65
N PHE A 22 8.96 13.39 2.02
CA PHE A 22 7.81 12.48 1.99
C PHE A 22 7.09 12.50 3.34
N ALA A 23 5.79 12.79 3.34
CA ALA A 23 4.92 12.69 4.51
C ALA A 23 3.70 11.85 4.11
N ILE A 24 3.87 10.53 4.13
CA ILE A 24 2.92 9.59 3.52
C ILE A 24 2.04 8.97 4.60
N LEU A 25 0.72 9.03 4.43
CA LEU A 25 -0.23 8.33 5.29
C LEU A 25 -0.36 6.86 4.84
N ALA A 26 0.13 5.94 5.66
CA ALA A 26 0.04 4.50 5.39
C ALA A 26 -1.25 3.90 5.95
N ALA A 27 -2.11 3.42 5.05
CA ALA A 27 -3.41 2.84 5.37
C ALA A 27 -3.68 1.56 4.56
N ASP A 28 -2.64 0.79 4.22
CA ASP A 28 -2.71 -0.48 3.48
C ASP A 28 -2.83 -1.73 4.39
N HIS A 29 -2.96 -1.55 5.71
CA HIS A 29 -3.20 -2.62 6.67
C HIS A 29 -4.51 -3.37 6.38
N ARG A 30 -4.47 -4.70 6.38
CA ARG A 30 -5.61 -5.57 6.05
C ARG A 30 -6.01 -6.42 7.25
N GLY A 31 -5.49 -7.65 7.36
CA GLY A 31 -5.77 -8.56 8.49
C GLY A 31 -5.55 -7.89 9.86
N ASN A 32 -4.38 -7.30 10.09
CA ASN A 32 -4.08 -6.62 11.35
C ASN A 32 -5.05 -5.48 11.69
N LEU A 33 -5.58 -4.76 10.69
CA LEU A 33 -6.60 -3.74 10.95
C LEU A 33 -7.92 -4.38 11.36
N ARG A 34 -8.31 -5.49 10.71
CA ARG A 34 -9.51 -6.24 11.09
C ARG A 34 -9.40 -6.75 12.52
N ASP A 35 -8.27 -7.35 12.88
CA ASP A 35 -8.02 -7.88 14.22
C ASP A 35 -8.10 -6.76 15.26
N ALA A 36 -7.44 -5.63 15.01
CA ALA A 36 -7.47 -4.47 15.90
C ALA A 36 -8.88 -3.88 16.08
N LEU A 37 -9.70 -3.85 15.03
CA LEU A 37 -11.10 -3.41 15.15
C LEU A 37 -11.98 -4.44 15.88
N GLN A 38 -11.71 -5.73 15.68
CA GLN A 38 -12.48 -6.82 16.29
C GLN A 38 -12.32 -6.85 17.81
N GLU A 39 -11.19 -6.40 18.35
CA GLU A 39 -10.98 -6.26 19.81
C GLU A 39 -11.96 -5.29 20.48
N HIS A 40 -12.63 -4.43 19.71
CA HIS A 40 -13.54 -3.40 20.20
C HIS A 40 -15.01 -3.66 19.89
N THR A 41 -15.36 -4.82 19.31
CA THR A 41 -16.76 -5.18 19.01
C THR A 41 -17.00 -6.68 19.10
N THR A 42 -18.22 -7.07 19.48
CA THR A 42 -18.69 -8.45 19.42
C THR A 42 -19.24 -8.84 18.06
N GLU A 43 -19.52 -7.85 17.20
CA GLU A 43 -19.97 -8.08 15.83
C GLU A 43 -18.78 -8.41 14.92
N THR A 44 -18.99 -9.26 13.91
CA THR A 44 -17.95 -9.58 12.95
C THR A 44 -17.54 -8.34 12.15
N VAL A 45 -16.26 -7.98 12.19
CA VAL A 45 -15.72 -6.90 11.35
C VAL A 45 -15.69 -7.36 9.90
N THR A 46 -16.59 -6.81 9.08
CA THR A 46 -16.71 -7.15 7.65
C THR A 46 -15.77 -6.31 6.77
N ASP A 47 -15.62 -6.69 5.50
CA ASP A 47 -14.83 -5.91 4.51
C ASP A 47 -15.37 -4.50 4.31
N ALA A 48 -16.70 -4.32 4.43
CA ALA A 48 -17.35 -3.02 4.38
C ALA A 48 -16.87 -2.14 5.55
N VAL A 49 -16.77 -2.69 6.76
CA VAL A 49 -16.26 -1.96 7.93
C VAL A 49 -14.81 -1.51 7.71
N LEU A 50 -13.95 -2.36 7.12
CA LEU A 50 -12.58 -1.94 6.77
C LEU A 50 -12.57 -0.80 5.76
N THR A 51 -13.41 -0.89 4.74
CA THR A 51 -13.54 0.12 3.68
C THR A 51 -14.01 1.45 4.27
N ASP A 52 -15.03 1.44 5.12
CA ASP A 52 -15.61 2.63 5.75
C ASP A 52 -14.63 3.30 6.72
N PHE A 53 -13.91 2.49 7.49
CA PHE A 53 -12.85 3.00 8.37
C PHE A 53 -11.77 3.72 7.55
N LYS A 54 -11.25 3.07 6.49
CA LYS A 54 -10.21 3.66 5.63
C LYS A 54 -10.72 4.90 4.89
N SER A 55 -11.94 4.85 4.38
CA SER A 55 -12.63 5.98 3.74
C SER A 55 -12.65 7.20 4.67
N THR A 56 -13.09 7.00 5.92
CA THR A 56 -13.13 8.05 6.95
C THR A 56 -11.73 8.58 7.27
N LEU A 57 -10.77 7.69 7.52
CA LEU A 57 -9.39 8.06 7.81
C LEU A 57 -8.77 8.93 6.71
N ILE A 58 -8.88 8.49 5.45
CA ILE A 58 -8.30 9.20 4.30
C ILE A 58 -9.05 10.52 4.06
N LYS A 59 -10.37 10.56 4.18
CA LYS A 59 -11.15 11.79 4.05
C LYS A 59 -10.69 12.88 5.03
N ILE A 60 -10.34 12.50 6.25
CA ILE A 60 -9.92 13.44 7.30
C ILE A 60 -8.45 13.83 7.14
N LEU A 61 -7.55 12.86 6.89
CA LEU A 61 -6.11 13.06 7.05
C LEU A 61 -5.33 13.23 5.74
N SER A 62 -5.89 12.86 4.58
CA SER A 62 -5.12 12.86 3.31
C SER A 62 -4.60 14.23 2.90
N THR A 63 -5.27 15.31 3.28
CA THR A 63 -4.84 16.70 3.00
C THR A 63 -3.63 17.14 3.82
N SER A 64 -3.32 16.41 4.90
CA SER A 64 -2.16 16.67 5.75
C SER A 64 -0.88 15.97 5.27
N GLY A 65 -1.01 14.98 4.38
CA GLY A 65 0.11 14.22 3.81
C GLY A 65 0.49 14.67 2.40
N SER A 66 1.65 14.22 1.92
CA SER A 66 2.05 14.35 0.51
C SER A 66 1.57 13.20 -0.37
N ALA A 67 1.26 12.05 0.24
CA ALA A 67 0.67 10.89 -0.43
C ALA A 67 -0.09 10.02 0.55
N VAL A 68 -0.89 9.10 0.00
CA VAL A 68 -1.52 7.99 0.72
C VAL A 68 -1.00 6.66 0.18
N LEU A 69 -0.79 5.69 1.06
CA LEU A 69 -0.52 4.29 0.71
C LEU A 69 -1.75 3.45 1.04
N LEU A 70 -2.33 2.84 0.01
CA LEU A 70 -3.59 2.08 0.09
C LEU A 70 -3.42 0.65 -0.41
N ASP A 71 -4.36 -0.20 -0.02
CA ASP A 71 -4.45 -1.58 -0.49
C ASP A 71 -5.52 -1.73 -1.58
N PRO A 72 -5.35 -2.72 -2.47
CA PRO A 72 -6.28 -2.93 -3.57
C PRO A 72 -7.56 -3.69 -3.23
N GLU A 73 -7.65 -4.31 -2.04
CA GLU A 73 -8.76 -5.19 -1.67
C GLU A 73 -9.91 -4.38 -1.04
N TYR A 74 -9.58 -3.43 -0.16
CA TYR A 74 -10.55 -2.73 0.67
C TYR A 74 -10.50 -1.20 0.56
N SER A 75 -9.62 -0.60 -0.26
CA SER A 75 -9.54 0.86 -0.29
C SER A 75 -9.36 1.52 -1.65
N VAL A 76 -8.32 1.19 -2.42
CA VAL A 76 -7.91 2.06 -3.53
C VAL A 76 -9.02 2.31 -4.56
N ALA A 77 -9.80 1.28 -4.93
CA ALA A 77 -10.83 1.40 -5.96
C ALA A 77 -12.04 2.19 -5.43
N GLN A 78 -12.47 1.88 -4.21
CA GLN A 78 -13.60 2.48 -3.52
C GLN A 78 -13.34 3.97 -3.28
N LEU A 79 -12.17 4.32 -2.73
CA LEU A 79 -11.84 5.69 -2.39
C LEU A 79 -11.58 6.57 -3.63
N ILE A 80 -11.08 6.00 -4.74
CA ILE A 80 -11.03 6.71 -6.03
C ILE A 80 -12.45 6.94 -6.56
N ALA A 81 -13.29 5.90 -6.61
CA ALA A 81 -14.65 5.99 -7.14
C ALA A 81 -15.52 6.98 -6.35
N SER A 82 -15.29 7.10 -5.04
CA SER A 82 -15.96 8.07 -4.16
C SER A 82 -15.29 9.44 -4.10
N ASN A 83 -14.27 9.71 -4.93
CA ASN A 83 -13.54 10.97 -5.00
C ASN A 83 -12.93 11.43 -3.66
N ILE A 84 -12.53 10.46 -2.82
CA ILE A 84 -11.92 10.71 -1.51
C ILE A 84 -10.40 10.94 -1.64
N VAL A 85 -9.74 10.19 -2.51
CA VAL A 85 -8.33 10.46 -2.85
C VAL A 85 -8.31 11.60 -3.87
N SER A 86 -7.84 12.77 -3.44
CA SER A 86 -7.62 13.91 -4.33
C SER A 86 -6.62 13.58 -5.42
N GLY A 87 -6.88 14.01 -6.65
CA GLY A 87 -5.92 13.89 -7.77
C GLY A 87 -4.63 14.70 -7.59
N GLN A 88 -4.55 15.57 -6.57
CA GLN A 88 -3.34 16.30 -6.20
C GLN A 88 -2.50 15.58 -5.13
N CYS A 89 -3.04 14.52 -4.51
CA CYS A 89 -2.34 13.71 -3.52
C CYS A 89 -1.66 12.53 -4.22
N GLY A 90 -0.38 12.26 -3.92
CA GLY A 90 0.30 11.09 -4.44
C GLY A 90 -0.40 9.79 -3.99
N LEU A 91 -0.47 8.80 -4.88
CA LEU A 91 -1.09 7.51 -4.59
C LEU A 91 -0.07 6.38 -4.69
N LEU A 92 0.19 5.71 -3.57
CA LEU A 92 0.96 4.48 -3.50
C LEU A 92 0.03 3.29 -3.27
N VAL A 93 0.34 2.15 -3.89
CA VAL A 93 -0.46 0.93 -3.75
C VAL A 93 0.40 -0.25 -3.33
N GLY A 94 0.04 -0.90 -2.22
CA GLY A 94 0.65 -2.16 -1.77
C GLY A 94 0.18 -3.31 -2.66
N ILE A 95 1.09 -4.05 -3.28
CA ILE A 95 0.74 -5.14 -4.22
C ILE A 95 1.10 -6.53 -3.69
N GLU A 96 1.68 -6.63 -2.51
CA GLU A 96 1.90 -7.90 -1.81
C GLU A 96 0.59 -8.48 -1.26
N LYS A 97 0.54 -9.81 -1.20
CA LYS A 97 -0.46 -10.51 -0.39
C LYS A 97 -0.19 -10.25 1.10
N THR A 98 -1.25 -10.07 1.88
CA THR A 98 -1.10 -9.90 3.35
C THR A 98 -0.59 -11.18 3.99
N GLY A 99 0.27 -11.01 5.00
CA GLY A 99 0.84 -12.12 5.76
C GLY A 99 2.03 -12.75 5.06
N TYR A 100 2.36 -13.97 5.46
CA TYR A 100 3.41 -14.76 4.86
C TYR A 100 2.96 -16.22 4.80
N SER A 101 3.46 -16.94 3.79
CA SER A 101 3.45 -18.40 3.78
C SER A 101 4.81 -18.95 4.22
N GLY A 102 4.88 -20.26 4.43
CA GLY A 102 6.11 -20.95 4.80
C GLY A 102 6.41 -20.91 6.30
N ASP A 103 7.65 -21.23 6.63
CA ASP A 103 8.15 -21.25 8.01
C ASP A 103 8.27 -19.81 8.56
N PRO A 104 7.94 -19.54 9.83
CA PRO A 104 8.13 -18.23 10.44
C PRO A 104 9.54 -17.64 10.33
N ASN A 105 10.57 -18.49 10.21
CA ASN A 105 11.98 -18.15 10.00
C ASN A 105 12.38 -18.06 8.52
N ALA A 106 11.53 -18.53 7.60
CA ALA A 106 11.76 -18.53 6.16
C ALA A 106 10.49 -18.07 5.42
N ARG A 107 10.05 -16.85 5.75
CA ARG A 107 8.79 -16.28 5.24
C ARG A 107 8.87 -16.05 3.74
N GLU A 108 7.86 -16.54 3.04
CA GLU A 108 7.69 -16.32 1.61
C GLU A 108 6.79 -15.10 1.35
N ASN A 109 7.17 -14.30 0.35
CA ASN A 109 6.39 -13.15 -0.10
C ASN A 109 5.78 -13.46 -1.47
N SER A 110 4.50 -13.14 -1.64
CA SER A 110 3.79 -13.32 -2.91
C SER A 110 3.05 -12.04 -3.27
N LEU A 111 2.88 -11.80 -4.57
CA LEU A 111 2.04 -10.73 -5.06
C LEU A 111 0.57 -11.11 -4.92
N LEU A 112 -0.29 -10.11 -4.77
CA LEU A 112 -1.73 -10.31 -4.86
C LEU A 112 -2.10 -10.87 -6.25
N PRO A 113 -2.99 -11.86 -6.32
CA PRO A 113 -3.49 -12.37 -7.58
C PRO A 113 -4.03 -11.23 -8.47
N ASN A 114 -3.67 -11.25 -9.74
CA ASN A 114 -4.09 -10.26 -10.74
C ASN A 114 -3.62 -8.83 -10.47
N TRP A 115 -2.61 -8.63 -9.62
CA TRP A 115 -1.98 -7.33 -9.36
C TRP A 115 -0.51 -7.31 -9.78
N GLY A 116 -0.08 -6.14 -10.23
CA GLY A 116 1.28 -5.90 -10.70
C GLY A 116 1.45 -4.45 -11.14
N VAL A 117 2.69 -4.07 -11.48
CA VAL A 117 3.08 -2.68 -11.76
C VAL A 117 2.19 -2.05 -12.84
N SER A 118 1.97 -2.75 -13.95
CA SER A 118 1.18 -2.25 -15.07
C SER A 118 -0.27 -1.96 -14.70
N LYS A 119 -0.88 -2.79 -13.85
CA LYS A 119 -2.27 -2.60 -13.41
C LYS A 119 -2.37 -1.44 -12.43
N ALA A 120 -1.49 -1.37 -11.43
CA ALA A 120 -1.43 -0.26 -10.50
C ALA A 120 -1.22 1.07 -11.23
N LYS A 121 -0.35 1.09 -12.25
CA LYS A 121 -0.11 2.30 -13.05
C LYS A 121 -1.35 2.73 -13.85
N ARG A 122 -2.05 1.80 -14.50
CA ARG A 122 -3.29 2.10 -15.25
C ARG A 122 -4.40 2.65 -14.36
N MET A 123 -4.43 2.24 -13.09
CA MET A 123 -5.35 2.76 -12.08
C MET A 123 -5.04 4.21 -11.66
N GLY A 124 -3.83 4.70 -11.93
CA GLY A 124 -3.41 6.06 -11.55
C GLY A 124 -2.41 6.10 -10.38
N ALA A 125 -1.87 4.96 -9.95
CA ALA A 125 -0.83 4.97 -8.91
C ALA A 125 0.41 5.77 -9.35
N SER A 126 0.90 6.61 -8.44
CA SER A 126 2.19 7.28 -8.54
C SER A 126 3.31 6.25 -8.28
N GLY A 127 3.11 5.33 -7.34
CA GLY A 127 4.09 4.28 -7.04
C GLY A 127 3.46 2.98 -6.55
N ILE A 128 4.28 1.94 -6.51
CA ILE A 128 3.94 0.67 -5.88
C ILE A 128 4.76 0.49 -4.62
N LYS A 129 4.21 -0.22 -3.65
CA LYS A 129 4.89 -0.66 -2.45
C LYS A 129 4.87 -2.19 -2.42
N LEU A 130 5.98 -2.76 -1.97
CA LEU A 130 6.12 -4.19 -1.70
C LEU A 130 6.66 -4.33 -0.28
N LEU A 131 5.94 -5.05 0.57
CA LEU A 131 6.51 -5.52 1.84
C LEU A 131 7.30 -6.81 1.57
N VAL A 132 8.53 -6.86 2.05
CA VAL A 132 9.37 -8.06 2.00
C VAL A 132 9.86 -8.40 3.40
N HIS A 133 9.74 -9.67 3.76
CA HIS A 133 10.41 -10.22 4.94
C HIS A 133 11.79 -10.71 4.52
N TYR A 134 12.84 -10.10 5.07
CA TYR A 134 14.22 -10.41 4.73
C TYR A 134 15.02 -10.72 5.99
N HIS A 135 15.70 -11.86 5.97
CA HIS A 135 16.75 -12.20 6.90
C HIS A 135 17.91 -12.74 6.04
N PRO A 136 19.14 -12.21 6.16
CA PRO A 136 20.24 -12.59 5.27
C PRO A 136 20.58 -14.08 5.35
N ASP A 137 20.42 -14.70 6.53
CA ASP A 137 20.66 -16.13 6.73
C ASP A 137 19.44 -17.02 6.43
N SER A 138 18.31 -16.45 5.97
CA SER A 138 17.13 -17.24 5.61
C SER A 138 17.37 -17.97 4.28
N PRO A 139 16.88 -19.22 4.13
CA PRO A 139 16.82 -19.89 2.83
C PRO A 139 16.09 -19.08 1.74
N THR A 140 15.21 -18.16 2.12
CA THR A 140 14.47 -17.29 1.18
C THR A 140 15.23 -16.02 0.76
N ALA A 141 16.40 -15.71 1.35
CA ALA A 141 17.11 -14.45 1.12
C ALA A 141 17.37 -14.14 -0.36
N THR A 142 17.94 -15.10 -1.10
CA THR A 142 18.25 -14.95 -2.53
C THR A 142 16.99 -14.68 -3.37
N GLN A 143 15.88 -15.34 -3.02
CA GLN A 143 14.61 -15.13 -3.70
C GLN A 143 14.07 -13.72 -3.44
N ILE A 144 14.16 -13.23 -2.20
CA ILE A 144 13.69 -11.89 -1.85
C ILE A 144 14.56 -10.81 -2.50
N GLU A 145 15.87 -10.99 -2.57
CA GLU A 145 16.78 -10.08 -3.28
C GLU A 145 16.46 -9.98 -4.77
N SER A 146 15.96 -11.06 -5.39
CA SER A 146 15.55 -11.02 -6.81
C SER A 146 14.27 -10.20 -7.05
N LEU A 147 13.51 -9.86 -6.01
CA LEU A 147 12.28 -9.07 -6.10
C LEU A 147 12.51 -7.55 -6.01
N VAL A 148 13.70 -7.08 -5.59
CA VAL A 148 14.03 -5.66 -5.33
C VAL A 148 15.13 -5.13 -6.24
#